data_AF-A0A2S4UKF6-F1
#
_entry.id   AF-A0A2S4UKF6-F1
#
_cell.length_a   1.000
_cell.length_b   1.000
_cell.length_c   1.000
_cell.angle_alpha   90.00
_cell.angle_beta   90.00
_cell.angle_gamma   90.00
#
_symmetry.space_group_name_H-M   'P 1'
#
loop_
_entity.id
_entity.type
_entity.pdbx_description
1 polymer ?
#
loop_
_entity_poly.entity_id
_entity_poly.type
_entity_poly.pdbx_seq_one_letter_code
_entity_poly.pdbx_strand_id
1 'polypeptide(L)'
;MTASQKRPLGSQRSKATTTATATGAGKRKSTKEGKTDWRIRQLIYNLSSSTNPTDQTSDGLTLQDLIQLKIQADELIDNPSGLDPDEDQLVNLLRGICHESIRQIEIAEQQEEEETDKTGNDNLPHQLLGWASLELGIFLTLHQQPDRFVQEDEPKTLEAWLSIVSKVVDNLSSKSPQKDTEIPSDLKLLPRSISLLKAEKPEEITEILDDLESQSWNREQSIYILRIIDRIILLKSEIISKNPTPIFNIFIKLLEKILITKQEEEEDFQTFKNLLDQRLGDCHLAHGSLLAEKLEQTYYPEQDETNDEEEEEEEVFSIDLNDPDYKLALENLKLAEGIFSKLIEDMDETNESRKELKTKLDETLLTIGNLLPPGSEREALYLRAGLNGDDEEKKNEEEDGAENGEK
;
A
#
# COMPACT_ATOMS: atom_id res chain seq x y z
N MET A 1 -20.90 -38.51 -3.71
CA MET A 1 -19.74 -38.83 -2.87
C MET A 1 -18.70 -37.79 -3.21
N THR A 2 -18.59 -36.76 -2.39
CA THR A 2 -17.77 -35.57 -2.65
C THR A 2 -16.62 -35.59 -1.65
N ALA A 3 -15.38 -35.56 -2.16
CA ALA A 3 -14.18 -35.49 -1.35
C ALA A 3 -14.16 -34.16 -0.58
N SER A 4 -14.09 -34.24 0.75
CA SER A 4 -13.98 -33.08 1.63
C SER A 4 -12.51 -32.67 1.74
N GLN A 5 -12.09 -31.66 0.97
CA GLN A 5 -10.80 -31.00 1.20
C GLN A 5 -10.92 -30.12 2.44
N LYS A 6 -10.10 -30.37 3.47
CA LYS A 6 -9.87 -29.45 4.60
C LYS A 6 -9.35 -28.11 4.05
N ARG A 7 -10.00 -26.99 4.39
CA ARG A 7 -9.75 -25.69 3.77
C ARG A 7 -9.13 -24.70 4.76
N PRO A 8 -8.10 -23.96 4.35
CA PRO A 8 -7.46 -22.97 5.20
C PRO A 8 -8.44 -21.84 5.54
N LEU A 9 -8.33 -21.30 6.76
CA LEU A 9 -9.13 -20.17 7.23
C LEU A 9 -8.61 -18.82 6.69
N GLY A 10 -7.40 -18.80 6.11
CA GLY A 10 -6.79 -17.63 5.48
C GLY A 10 -6.26 -17.84 4.05
N SER A 11 -5.94 -16.72 3.40
CA SER A 11 -5.32 -16.66 2.07
C SER A 11 -3.85 -17.09 2.19
N GLN A 12 -3.48 -18.27 1.65
CA GLN A 12 -2.10 -18.74 1.69
C GLN A 12 -1.16 -17.75 0.98
N ARG A 13 -0.29 -17.10 1.77
CA ARG A 13 0.85 -16.32 1.25
C ARG A 13 1.96 -17.24 0.75
N SER A 14 2.33 -17.08 -0.51
CA SER A 14 3.56 -17.62 -1.10
C SER A 14 4.78 -17.08 -0.34
N LYS A 15 5.42 -17.92 0.49
CA LYS A 15 6.68 -17.59 1.19
C LYS A 15 7.82 -17.46 0.16
N ALA A 16 8.34 -16.25 -0.03
CA ALA A 16 9.60 -16.03 -0.74
C ALA A 16 10.77 -16.30 0.21
N THR A 17 11.57 -17.32 -0.09
CA THR A 17 12.74 -17.73 0.70
C THR A 17 13.92 -16.80 0.42
N THR A 18 14.33 -15.98 1.39
CA THR A 18 15.59 -15.21 1.30
C THR A 18 16.65 -15.82 2.22
N THR A 19 17.72 -16.34 1.61
CA THR A 19 18.92 -16.85 2.29
C THR A 19 19.77 -15.70 2.84
N ALA A 20 19.91 -15.62 4.16
CA ALA A 20 20.85 -14.73 4.83
C ALA A 20 22.27 -15.30 4.83
N THR A 21 23.26 -14.50 4.45
CA THR A 21 24.67 -14.73 4.80
C THR A 21 25.20 -13.54 5.61
N ALA A 22 25.78 -13.87 6.76
CA ALA A 22 26.35 -12.94 7.72
C ALA A 22 27.86 -12.74 7.51
N THR A 23 28.34 -11.51 7.71
CA THR A 23 29.68 -11.08 8.16
C THR A 23 29.66 -9.54 8.12
N GLY A 24 30.22 -8.72 9.01
CA GLY A 24 31.09 -8.85 10.17
C GLY A 24 31.71 -7.46 10.44
N ALA A 25 31.51 -6.95 11.66
CA ALA A 25 32.02 -5.76 12.36
C ALA A 25 33.10 -4.80 11.76
N GLY A 26 32.92 -3.50 12.03
CA GLY A 26 34.02 -2.51 12.05
C GLY A 26 33.63 -1.09 12.53
N LYS A 27 33.79 -0.80 13.83
CA LYS A 27 33.68 0.54 14.45
C LYS A 27 34.71 1.53 13.90
N ARG A 28 34.33 2.81 13.75
CA ARG A 28 35.13 4.00 14.16
C ARG A 28 34.27 5.26 14.26
N LYS A 29 34.38 5.97 15.38
CA LYS A 29 33.82 7.30 15.67
C LYS A 29 34.65 8.40 14.98
N SER A 30 33.99 9.44 14.48
CA SER A 30 34.54 10.81 14.43
C SER A 30 33.42 11.83 14.22
N THR A 31 33.26 12.73 15.20
CA THR A 31 32.43 13.95 15.20
C THR A 31 33.08 15.10 14.43
N LYS A 32 32.34 15.80 13.56
CA LYS A 32 32.15 17.29 13.56
C LYS A 32 31.45 17.81 12.29
N GLU A 33 30.39 18.59 12.54
CA GLU A 33 30.00 19.88 11.91
C GLU A 33 29.97 20.03 10.37
N GLY A 34 28.76 20.27 9.86
CA GLY A 34 28.48 21.43 8.99
C GLY A 34 28.93 21.35 7.53
N LYS A 35 28.71 20.23 6.85
CA LYS A 35 28.77 20.14 5.38
C LYS A 35 27.72 19.15 4.89
N THR A 36 26.90 19.55 3.92
CA THR A 36 26.00 18.67 3.18
C THR A 36 26.77 17.42 2.74
N ASP A 37 26.30 16.26 3.19
CA ASP A 37 27.01 14.97 3.17
C ASP A 37 27.42 14.60 1.74
N TRP A 38 28.70 14.25 1.53
CA TRP A 38 29.25 13.88 0.21
C TRP A 38 28.48 12.74 -0.46
N ARG A 39 27.73 11.93 0.31
CA ARG A 39 26.85 10.88 -0.21
C ARG A 39 25.59 11.42 -0.87
N ILE A 40 25.03 12.52 -0.35
CA ILE A 40 23.95 13.26 -1.01
C ILE A 40 24.53 13.90 -2.25
N ARG A 41 25.72 14.52 -2.16
CA ARG A 41 26.45 15.02 -3.32
C ARG A 41 26.78 13.93 -4.33
N GLN A 42 27.01 12.69 -3.92
CA GLN A 42 27.33 11.59 -4.82
C GLN A 42 26.07 11.02 -5.49
N LEU A 43 24.93 11.01 -4.81
CA LEU A 43 23.64 10.76 -5.45
C LEU A 43 23.28 11.90 -6.41
N ILE A 44 23.46 13.16 -5.98
CA ILE A 44 23.32 14.38 -6.80
C ILE A 44 24.25 14.31 -8.02
N TYR A 45 25.51 13.95 -7.84
CA TYR A 45 26.52 13.88 -8.91
C TYR A 45 26.26 12.72 -9.86
N ASN A 46 25.78 11.58 -9.35
CA ASN A 46 25.48 10.41 -10.17
C ASN A 46 24.17 10.58 -10.94
N LEU A 47 23.12 11.18 -10.34
CA LEU A 47 21.89 11.59 -11.03
C LEU A 47 22.16 12.67 -12.10
N SER A 48 23.09 13.60 -11.82
CA SER A 48 23.46 14.69 -12.74
C SER A 48 24.48 14.32 -13.83
N SER A 49 25.06 13.12 -13.84
CA SER A 49 26.17 12.79 -14.76
C SER A 49 25.80 12.55 -16.23
N SER A 50 24.58 12.89 -16.65
CA SER A 50 24.12 12.79 -18.05
C SER A 50 24.24 14.09 -18.86
N THR A 51 24.71 15.20 -18.29
CA THR A 51 24.90 16.44 -19.08
C THR A 51 26.22 17.14 -18.76
N ASN A 52 26.99 17.43 -19.83
CA ASN A 52 28.22 18.21 -19.75
C ASN A 52 27.94 19.60 -19.12
N PRO A 53 28.82 20.10 -18.24
CA PRO A 53 28.59 21.33 -17.47
C PRO A 53 28.87 22.62 -18.26
N THR A 54 28.58 22.64 -19.56
CA THR A 54 28.79 23.80 -20.43
C THR A 54 27.59 24.00 -21.33
N ASP A 55 26.50 24.51 -20.76
CA ASP A 55 25.56 25.43 -21.41
C ASP A 55 24.55 25.89 -20.35
N GLN A 56 24.87 26.95 -19.62
CA GLN A 56 23.86 27.71 -18.86
C GLN A 56 23.04 28.52 -19.87
N THR A 57 22.08 27.87 -20.51
CA THR A 57 20.90 28.58 -21.04
C THR A 57 19.94 28.79 -19.87
N SER A 58 19.35 29.97 -19.81
CA SER A 58 18.32 30.37 -18.83
C SER A 58 16.98 29.65 -19.04
N ASP A 59 17.01 28.40 -19.49
CA ASP A 59 15.89 27.64 -20.08
C ASP A 59 15.53 26.44 -19.20
N GLY A 60 15.38 26.71 -17.89
CA GLY A 60 14.98 25.70 -16.91
C GLY A 60 13.53 25.86 -16.48
N LEU A 61 12.91 24.77 -16.05
CA LEU A 61 11.55 24.77 -15.51
C LEU A 61 11.47 25.67 -14.26
N THR A 62 10.31 26.30 -14.07
CA THR A 62 10.04 27.08 -12.86
C THR A 62 9.62 26.15 -11.70
N LEU A 63 9.62 26.68 -10.47
CA LEU A 63 9.08 25.95 -9.31
C LEU A 63 7.59 25.59 -9.49
N GLN A 64 6.83 26.43 -10.19
CA GLN A 64 5.44 26.15 -10.51
C GLN A 64 5.32 24.97 -11.49
N ASP A 65 6.21 24.88 -12.47
CA ASP A 65 6.23 23.75 -13.41
C ASP A 65 6.57 22.44 -12.68
N LEU A 66 7.48 22.48 -11.70
CA LEU A 66 7.78 21.34 -10.82
C LEU A 66 6.55 20.87 -10.03
N ILE A 67 5.72 21.79 -9.52
CA ILE A 67 4.46 21.44 -8.87
C ILE A 67 3.49 20.78 -9.88
N GLN A 68 3.41 21.29 -11.12
CA GLN A 68 2.58 20.67 -12.15
C GLN A 68 3.04 19.25 -12.51
N LEU A 69 4.35 19.03 -12.60
CA LEU A 69 4.91 17.69 -12.81
C LEU A 69 4.59 16.74 -11.64
N LYS A 70 4.62 17.23 -10.40
CA LYS A 70 4.17 16.45 -9.23
C LYS A 70 2.70 16.05 -9.37
N ILE A 71 1.82 16.98 -9.71
CA ILE A 71 0.38 16.72 -9.90
C ILE A 71 0.16 15.66 -10.99
N GLN A 72 0.86 15.76 -12.11
CA GLN A 72 0.81 14.75 -13.16
C GLN A 72 1.27 13.37 -12.67
N ALA A 73 2.35 13.33 -11.89
CA ALA A 73 2.82 12.09 -11.30
C ALA A 73 1.84 11.52 -10.27
N ASP A 74 1.16 12.37 -9.48
CA ASP A 74 0.10 11.94 -8.57
C ASP A 74 -1.06 11.28 -9.32
N GLU A 75 -1.51 11.87 -10.43
CA GLU A 75 -2.58 11.30 -11.26
C GLU A 75 -2.21 9.91 -11.81
N LEU A 76 -0.96 9.74 -12.25
CA LEU A 76 -0.43 8.46 -12.73
C LEU A 76 -0.30 7.41 -11.61
N ILE A 77 0.06 7.84 -10.39
CA ILE A 77 0.14 6.97 -9.22
C ILE A 77 -1.26 6.50 -8.80
N ASP A 78 -2.24 7.40 -8.79
CA ASP A 78 -3.60 7.08 -8.34
C ASP A 78 -4.42 6.31 -9.39
N ASN A 79 -4.09 6.45 -10.67
CA ASN A 79 -4.83 5.82 -11.78
C ASN A 79 -3.90 5.06 -12.75
N PRO A 80 -3.31 3.93 -12.31
CA PRO A 80 -2.36 3.18 -13.14
C PRO A 80 -3.01 2.44 -14.32
N SER A 81 -4.33 2.23 -14.30
CA SER A 81 -5.08 1.45 -15.29
C SER A 81 -5.16 2.07 -16.70
N GLY A 82 -4.84 3.36 -16.82
CA GLY A 82 -4.77 4.05 -18.12
C GLY A 82 -3.41 3.97 -18.81
N LEU A 83 -2.40 3.39 -18.15
CA LEU A 83 -1.03 3.35 -18.65
C LEU A 83 -0.75 2.02 -19.34
N ASP A 84 -0.06 2.09 -20.47
CA ASP A 84 0.55 0.91 -21.05
C ASP A 84 1.59 0.40 -20.03
N PRO A 85 1.55 -0.88 -19.60
CA PRO A 85 2.58 -1.46 -18.74
C PRO A 85 3.99 -1.35 -19.34
N ASP A 86 4.10 -1.08 -20.64
CA ASP A 86 5.35 -0.78 -21.33
C ASP A 86 5.74 0.70 -21.36
N GLU A 87 4.97 1.61 -20.79
CA GLU A 87 5.32 3.02 -20.73
C GLU A 87 6.07 3.36 -19.44
N ASP A 88 7.35 3.71 -19.59
CA ASP A 88 8.22 4.18 -18.50
C ASP A 88 7.84 5.61 -18.02
N GLN A 89 6.61 6.08 -18.28
CA GLN A 89 6.18 7.47 -18.12
C GLN A 89 6.31 7.94 -16.68
N LEU A 90 5.75 7.20 -15.71
CA LEU A 90 5.81 7.56 -14.30
C LEU A 90 7.27 7.59 -13.81
N VAL A 91 8.06 6.57 -14.14
CA VAL A 91 9.46 6.47 -13.72
C VAL A 91 10.29 7.63 -14.27
N ASN A 92 10.13 7.93 -15.57
CA ASN A 92 10.85 9.02 -16.22
C ASN A 92 10.41 10.39 -15.68
N LEU A 93 9.12 10.55 -15.36
CA LEU A 93 8.59 11.76 -14.75
C LEU A 93 9.18 11.96 -13.34
N LEU A 94 9.18 10.94 -12.50
CA LEU A 94 9.76 11.00 -11.15
C LEU A 94 11.27 11.30 -11.18
N ARG A 95 12.02 10.70 -12.13
CA ARG A 95 13.43 11.04 -12.37
C ARG A 95 13.61 12.48 -12.82
N GLY A 96 12.77 12.95 -13.74
CA GLY A 96 12.76 14.34 -14.19
C GLY A 96 12.56 15.33 -13.04
N ILE A 97 11.60 15.03 -12.15
CA ILE A 97 11.36 15.83 -10.94
C ILE A 97 12.58 15.79 -10.01
N CYS A 98 13.23 14.64 -9.83
CA CYS A 98 14.46 14.55 -9.04
C CYS A 98 15.58 15.42 -9.63
N HIS A 99 15.86 15.31 -10.93
CA HIS A 99 16.93 16.06 -11.59
C HIS A 99 16.68 17.57 -11.55
N GLU A 100 15.46 18.01 -11.85
CA GLU A 100 15.14 19.43 -11.83
C GLU A 100 15.12 19.98 -10.40
N SER A 101 14.65 19.21 -9.41
CA SER A 101 14.73 19.61 -8.00
C SER A 101 16.18 19.80 -7.56
N ILE A 102 17.08 18.89 -7.96
CA ILE A 102 18.52 19.01 -7.71
C ILE A 102 19.08 20.28 -8.35
N ARG A 103 18.76 20.53 -9.63
CA ARG A 103 19.20 21.73 -10.35
C ARG A 103 18.77 23.01 -9.63
N GLN A 104 17.52 23.08 -9.14
CA GLN A 104 17.01 24.24 -8.40
C GLN A 104 17.72 24.43 -7.05
N ILE A 105 18.04 23.34 -6.34
CA ILE A 105 18.83 23.39 -5.11
C ILE A 105 20.24 23.92 -5.40
N GLU A 106 20.91 23.42 -6.44
CA GLU A 106 22.26 23.87 -6.82
C GLU A 106 22.28 25.34 -7.23
N ILE A 107 21.28 25.81 -7.97
CA ILE A 107 21.14 27.23 -8.34
C ILE A 107 20.96 28.08 -7.08
N ALA A 108 20.13 27.66 -6.13
CA ALA A 108 19.90 28.37 -4.88
C ALA A 108 21.17 28.41 -4.01
N GLU A 109 21.89 27.29 -3.87
CA GLU A 109 23.16 27.23 -3.11
C GLU A 109 24.24 28.14 -3.73
N GLN A 110 24.34 28.20 -5.07
CA GLN A 110 25.28 29.09 -5.76
C GLN A 110 24.94 30.58 -5.55
N GLN A 111 23.65 30.93 -5.52
CA GLN A 111 23.20 32.30 -5.26
C GLN A 111 23.41 32.72 -3.79
N GLU A 112 23.25 31.80 -2.83
CA GLU A 112 23.53 32.04 -1.41
C GLU A 112 25.03 32.29 -1.13
N GLU A 113 25.94 31.67 -1.90
CA GLU A 113 27.38 31.93 -1.80
C GLU A 113 27.77 33.33 -2.35
N GLU A 114 26.98 33.89 -3.25
CA GLU A 114 27.23 35.21 -3.87
C GLU A 114 26.55 36.39 -3.15
N GLU A 115 25.39 36.19 -2.52
CA GLU A 115 24.65 37.22 -1.77
C GLU A 115 24.51 36.86 -0.28
N THR A 116 25.40 37.40 0.56
CA THR A 116 25.52 37.09 2.01
C THR A 116 24.33 37.44 2.92
N ASP A 117 23.15 37.80 2.39
CA ASP A 117 22.04 38.31 3.22
C ASP A 117 20.62 37.97 2.72
N LYS A 118 20.44 37.05 1.77
CA LYS A 118 19.11 36.57 1.35
C LYS A 118 18.88 35.12 1.77
N THR A 119 18.71 34.89 3.06
CA THR A 119 18.20 33.60 3.57
C THR A 119 16.73 33.45 3.23
N GLY A 120 16.46 32.90 2.05
CA GLY A 120 15.15 32.45 1.62
C GLY A 120 15.31 31.09 0.95
N ASN A 121 15.94 30.14 1.65
CA ASN A 121 16.06 28.77 1.16
C ASN A 121 14.63 28.21 1.06
N ASP A 122 14.11 28.17 -0.16
CA ASP A 122 12.81 27.59 -0.44
C ASP A 122 12.95 26.09 -0.19
N ASN A 123 12.19 25.60 0.78
CA ASN A 123 12.23 24.20 1.18
C ASN A 123 11.52 23.30 0.16
N LEU A 124 10.80 23.88 -0.82
CA LEU A 124 9.99 23.15 -1.79
C LEU A 124 10.82 22.22 -2.70
N PRO A 125 11.93 22.63 -3.36
CA PRO A 125 12.77 21.71 -4.13
C PRO A 125 13.27 20.50 -3.33
N HIS A 126 13.65 20.70 -2.07
CA HIS A 126 14.08 19.60 -1.20
C HIS A 126 12.92 18.66 -0.85
N GLN A 127 11.72 19.18 -0.60
CA GLN A 127 10.53 18.37 -0.36
C GLN A 127 10.11 17.57 -1.59
N LEU A 128 10.14 18.19 -2.77
CA LEU A 128 9.84 17.53 -4.05
C LEU A 128 10.88 16.46 -4.40
N LEU A 129 12.17 16.73 -4.16
CA LEU A 129 13.22 15.73 -4.30
C LEU A 129 12.99 14.54 -3.38
N GLY A 130 12.70 14.80 -2.10
CA GLY A 130 12.41 13.75 -1.12
C GLY A 130 11.19 12.92 -1.49
N TRP A 131 10.10 13.58 -1.91
CA TRP A 131 8.88 12.93 -2.36
C TRP A 131 9.11 12.09 -3.62
N ALA A 132 9.68 12.65 -4.69
CA ALA A 132 9.87 11.94 -5.95
C ALA A 132 10.84 10.75 -5.79
N SER A 133 11.89 10.92 -4.97
CA SER A 133 12.81 9.82 -4.63
C SER A 133 12.12 8.71 -3.83
N LEU A 134 11.19 9.05 -2.93
CA LEU A 134 10.40 8.06 -2.19
C LEU A 134 9.48 7.29 -3.13
N GLU A 135 8.72 8.00 -3.97
CA GLU A 135 7.79 7.40 -4.93
C GLU A 135 8.53 6.49 -5.92
N LEU A 136 9.69 6.93 -6.43
CA LEU A 136 10.53 6.13 -7.31
C LEU A 136 11.04 4.86 -6.61
N GLY A 137 11.54 4.99 -5.39
CA GLY A 137 12.00 3.84 -4.60
C GLY A 137 10.89 2.83 -4.31
N ILE A 138 9.68 3.29 -4.00
CA ILE A 138 8.51 2.42 -3.80
C ILE A 138 8.14 1.73 -5.10
N PHE A 139 8.03 2.47 -6.20
CA PHE A 139 7.69 1.91 -7.51
C PHE A 139 8.67 0.81 -7.93
N LEU A 140 9.97 1.11 -7.89
CA LEU A 140 11.02 0.15 -8.26
C LEU A 140 11.07 -1.07 -7.34
N THR A 141 10.58 -0.97 -6.09
CA THR A 141 10.51 -2.11 -5.17
C THR A 141 9.30 -3.01 -5.46
N LEU A 142 8.18 -2.41 -5.85
CA LEU A 142 6.91 -3.12 -6.04
C LEU A 142 6.67 -3.59 -7.48
N HIS A 143 7.39 -3.04 -8.46
CA HIS A 143 7.20 -3.39 -9.86
C HIS A 143 7.57 -4.86 -10.13
N GLN A 144 6.81 -5.53 -11.01
CA GLN A 144 7.04 -6.94 -11.35
C GLN A 144 8.35 -7.17 -12.12
N GLN A 145 8.80 -6.17 -12.87
CA GLN A 145 10.04 -6.17 -13.64
C GLN A 145 10.90 -4.96 -13.28
N PRO A 146 11.49 -4.91 -12.07
CA PRO A 146 12.19 -3.72 -11.61
C PRO A 146 13.50 -3.49 -12.39
N ASP A 147 14.19 -4.57 -12.78
CA ASP A 147 15.45 -4.54 -13.52
C ASP A 147 15.37 -3.81 -14.86
N ARG A 148 14.18 -3.71 -15.46
CA ARG A 148 13.95 -2.94 -16.70
C ARG A 148 14.21 -1.45 -16.49
N PHE A 149 13.93 -0.96 -15.29
CA PHE A 149 13.99 0.46 -14.98
C PHE A 149 15.28 0.85 -14.27
N VAL A 150 15.92 -0.07 -13.55
CA VAL A 150 17.10 0.23 -12.72
C VAL A 150 18.24 0.83 -13.55
N GLN A 151 18.69 2.02 -13.16
CA GLN A 151 19.93 2.60 -13.68
C GLN A 151 21.13 2.15 -12.82
N GLU A 152 22.33 2.08 -13.42
CA GLU A 152 23.53 1.57 -12.72
C GLU A 152 23.85 2.32 -11.41
N ASP A 153 23.49 3.60 -11.36
CA ASP A 153 23.78 4.50 -10.25
C ASP A 153 22.66 4.64 -9.21
N GLU A 154 21.53 3.94 -9.38
CA GLU A 154 20.39 4.03 -8.48
C GLU A 154 20.47 3.04 -7.30
N PRO A 155 19.90 3.41 -6.13
CA PRO A 155 19.75 2.48 -5.03
C PRO A 155 18.93 1.23 -5.44
N LYS A 156 19.44 0.05 -5.08
CA LYS A 156 18.83 -1.24 -5.43
C LYS A 156 17.82 -1.77 -4.40
N THR A 157 17.63 -1.06 -3.29
CA THR A 157 16.79 -1.52 -2.17
C THR A 157 15.98 -0.36 -1.63
N LEU A 158 14.77 -0.64 -1.14
CA LEU A 158 13.90 0.36 -0.53
C LEU A 158 14.56 1.00 0.69
N GLU A 159 15.30 0.23 1.49
CA GLU A 159 16.01 0.74 2.67
C GLU A 159 17.06 1.79 2.30
N ALA A 160 17.76 1.59 1.18
CA ALA A 160 18.72 2.55 0.67
C ALA A 160 18.03 3.83 0.18
N TRP A 161 16.91 3.70 -0.55
CA TRP A 161 16.05 4.83 -0.93
C TRP A 161 15.56 5.60 0.30
N LEU A 162 14.99 4.91 1.30
CA LEU A 162 14.51 5.52 2.54
C LEU A 162 15.63 6.23 3.32
N SER A 163 16.84 5.67 3.33
CA SER A 163 18.00 6.31 3.96
C SER A 163 18.39 7.60 3.25
N ILE A 164 18.27 7.67 1.93
CA ILE A 164 18.54 8.88 1.14
C ILE A 164 17.47 9.92 1.41
N VAL A 165 16.20 9.53 1.24
CA VAL A 165 15.06 10.43 1.40
C VAL A 165 15.02 11.02 2.80
N SER A 166 15.29 10.21 3.84
CA SER A 166 15.40 10.70 5.22
C SER A 166 16.40 11.85 5.32
N LYS A 167 17.58 11.71 4.71
CA LYS A 167 18.60 12.76 4.77
C LYS A 167 18.20 14.02 4.03
N VAL A 168 17.52 13.89 2.89
CA VAL A 168 17.01 15.04 2.13
C VAL A 168 16.01 15.83 2.99
N VAL A 169 15.11 15.12 3.66
CA VAL A 169 14.08 15.71 4.51
C VAL A 169 14.64 16.24 5.84
N ASP A 170 15.59 15.54 6.47
CA ASP A 170 16.24 15.95 7.73
C ASP A 170 17.10 17.21 7.55
N ASN A 171 17.58 17.48 6.33
CA ASN A 171 18.35 18.69 6.01
C ASN A 171 17.48 19.92 5.72
N LEU A 172 16.14 19.78 5.72
CA LEU A 172 15.24 20.93 5.60
C LEU A 172 15.47 21.88 6.78
N SER A 173 16.02 23.06 6.49
CA SER A 173 16.37 24.03 7.51
C SER A 173 15.10 24.51 8.23
N SER A 174 15.05 24.31 9.54
CA SER A 174 14.02 24.85 10.45
C SER A 174 14.08 26.38 10.61
N LYS A 175 14.94 27.07 9.84
CA LYS A 175 15.27 28.49 10.06
C LYS A 175 14.51 29.50 9.20
N SER A 176 13.73 29.09 8.20
CA SER A 176 12.89 30.02 7.46
C SER A 176 11.43 29.91 7.95
N PRO A 177 10.76 31.01 8.34
CA PRO A 177 9.33 30.99 8.49
C PRO A 177 8.75 30.70 7.09
N GLN A 178 8.27 29.47 6.90
CA GLN A 178 7.63 29.06 5.66
C GLN A 178 6.48 30.01 5.35
N LYS A 179 6.44 30.53 4.13
CA LYS A 179 5.17 31.04 3.59
C LYS A 179 4.32 29.80 3.34
N ASP A 180 3.40 29.52 4.25
CA ASP A 180 2.48 28.36 4.21
C ASP A 180 1.64 28.26 2.92
N THR A 181 1.67 29.27 2.05
CA THR A 181 0.83 29.40 0.86
C THR A 181 1.38 28.77 -0.43
N GLU A 182 2.63 28.30 -0.47
CA GLU A 182 3.26 27.83 -1.73
C GLU A 182 3.61 26.33 -1.74
N ILE A 183 3.48 25.63 -0.61
CA ILE A 183 3.82 24.20 -0.51
C ILE A 183 2.56 23.34 -0.67
N PRO A 184 2.54 22.36 -1.60
CA PRO A 184 1.49 21.35 -1.68
C PRO A 184 1.25 20.69 -0.32
N SER A 185 -0.01 20.66 0.11
CA SER A 185 -0.33 20.43 1.51
C SER A 185 -0.07 18.99 1.97
N ASP A 186 -0.05 18.06 1.03
CA ASP A 186 0.29 16.65 1.19
C ASP A 186 1.78 16.44 1.50
N LEU A 187 2.69 17.28 0.98
CA LEU A 187 4.12 17.18 1.28
C LEU A 187 4.45 17.38 2.77
N LYS A 188 3.53 17.99 3.54
CA LYS A 188 3.65 18.08 5.01
C LYS A 188 3.60 16.71 5.70
N LEU A 189 3.07 15.69 5.02
CA LEU A 189 2.98 14.30 5.49
C LEU A 189 4.21 13.47 5.13
N LEU A 190 5.08 13.93 4.23
CA LEU A 190 6.26 13.20 3.76
C LEU A 190 7.15 12.71 4.93
N PRO A 191 7.50 13.51 5.96
CA PRO A 191 8.30 13.02 7.08
C PRO A 191 7.64 11.86 7.83
N ARG A 192 6.31 11.87 7.97
CA ARG A 192 5.56 10.80 8.64
C ARG A 192 5.55 9.54 7.78
N SER A 193 5.31 9.68 6.48
CA SER A 193 5.37 8.58 5.51
C SER A 193 6.73 7.85 5.56
N ILE A 194 7.84 8.59 5.55
CA ILE A 194 9.20 8.03 5.66
C ILE A 194 9.38 7.33 7.01
N SER A 195 8.92 7.94 8.10
CA SER A 195 9.07 7.38 9.45
C SER A 195 8.30 6.06 9.59
N LEU A 196 7.07 5.99 9.08
CA LEU A 196 6.26 4.76 9.05
C LEU A 196 6.94 3.66 8.23
N LEU A 197 7.49 3.99 7.06
CA LEU A 197 8.20 3.02 6.22
C LEU A 197 9.54 2.56 6.82
N LYS A 198 10.14 3.34 7.71
CA LYS A 198 11.35 2.96 8.45
C LYS A 198 11.09 2.23 9.76
N ALA A 199 9.89 2.32 10.31
CA ALA A 199 9.53 1.66 11.55
C ALA A 199 9.74 0.14 11.44
N GLU A 200 10.40 -0.44 12.45
CA GLU A 200 10.73 -1.87 12.49
C GLU A 200 9.83 -2.63 13.47
N LYS A 201 9.06 -1.91 14.28
CA LYS A 201 8.20 -2.47 15.33
C LYS A 201 6.77 -1.99 15.21
N PRO A 202 5.78 -2.83 15.56
CA PRO A 202 4.38 -2.43 15.58
C PRO A 202 4.13 -1.19 16.44
N GLU A 203 4.78 -1.08 17.61
CA GLU A 203 4.56 0.03 18.54
C GLU A 203 5.02 1.38 17.95
N GLU A 204 6.12 1.39 17.19
CA GLU A 204 6.61 2.57 16.49
C GLU A 204 5.63 3.01 15.39
N ILE A 205 5.05 2.05 14.68
CA ILE A 205 4.01 2.32 13.68
C ILE A 205 2.78 2.93 14.35
N THR A 206 2.30 2.32 15.44
CA THR A 206 1.13 2.80 16.18
C THR A 206 1.32 4.24 16.68
N GLU A 207 2.46 4.57 17.29
CA GLU A 207 2.74 5.93 17.78
C GLU A 207 2.68 6.98 16.68
N ILE A 208 3.27 6.70 15.51
CA ILE A 208 3.25 7.63 14.36
C ILE A 208 1.83 7.75 13.76
N LEU A 209 1.06 6.66 13.74
CA LEU A 209 -0.30 6.67 13.24
C LEU A 209 -1.28 7.39 14.18
N ASP A 210 -1.12 7.27 15.49
CA ASP A 210 -1.93 8.01 16.48
C ASP A 210 -1.76 9.54 16.32
N ASP A 211 -0.54 9.99 16.07
CA ASP A 211 -0.25 11.40 15.77
C ASP A 211 -1.00 11.89 14.51
N LEU A 212 -1.15 11.02 13.49
CA LEU A 212 -1.92 11.32 12.28
C LEU A 212 -3.43 11.32 12.58
N GLU A 213 -3.93 10.34 13.34
CA GLU A 213 -5.36 10.23 13.67
C GLU A 213 -5.88 11.47 14.41
N SER A 214 -5.05 12.09 15.24
CA SER A 214 -5.44 13.28 16.01
C SER A 214 -5.69 14.55 15.18
N GLN A 215 -5.24 14.61 13.92
CA GLN A 215 -5.25 15.81 13.08
C GLN A 215 -6.41 15.85 12.08
N SER A 216 -6.71 17.04 11.53
CA SER A 216 -7.68 17.22 10.45
C SER A 216 -6.97 17.38 9.11
N TRP A 217 -7.53 16.77 8.06
CA TRP A 217 -6.90 16.68 6.75
C TRP A 217 -7.76 17.34 5.68
N ASN A 218 -7.11 18.07 4.77
CA ASN A 218 -7.78 18.52 3.55
C ASN A 218 -7.80 17.39 2.51
N ARG A 219 -8.34 17.68 1.31
CA ARG A 219 -8.48 16.72 0.22
C ARG A 219 -7.15 16.06 -0.20
N GLU A 220 -6.14 16.87 -0.54
CA GLU A 220 -4.82 16.40 -0.98
C GLU A 220 -4.16 15.53 0.10
N GLN A 221 -4.21 15.96 1.36
CA GLN A 221 -3.69 15.21 2.49
C GLN A 221 -4.44 13.90 2.70
N SER A 222 -5.76 13.89 2.50
CA SER A 222 -6.58 12.68 2.62
C SER A 222 -6.18 11.65 1.56
N ILE A 223 -6.00 12.05 0.30
CA ILE A 223 -5.53 11.16 -0.78
C ILE A 223 -4.15 10.59 -0.41
N TYR A 224 -3.23 11.44 0.03
CA TYR A 224 -1.89 10.98 0.42
C TYR A 224 -1.91 10.04 1.63
N ILE A 225 -2.83 10.22 2.58
CA ILE A 225 -3.04 9.28 3.69
C ILE A 225 -3.52 7.93 3.19
N LEU A 226 -4.40 7.87 2.19
CA LEU A 226 -4.79 6.58 1.58
C LEU A 226 -3.57 5.84 1.02
N ARG A 227 -2.68 6.55 0.33
CA ARG A 227 -1.43 5.97 -0.15
C ARG A 227 -0.54 5.47 1.00
N ILE A 228 -0.45 6.23 2.10
CA ILE A 228 0.29 5.79 3.29
C ILE A 228 -0.30 4.48 3.84
N ILE A 229 -1.63 4.38 3.99
CA ILE A 229 -2.31 3.18 4.47
C ILE A 229 -1.98 1.99 3.55
N ASP A 230 -2.20 2.13 2.25
CA ASP A 230 -1.94 1.08 1.26
C ASP A 230 -0.49 0.58 1.31
N ARG A 231 0.47 1.52 1.40
CA ARG A 231 1.90 1.21 1.49
C ARG A 231 2.25 0.46 2.77
N ILE A 232 1.68 0.86 3.90
CA ILE A 232 1.99 0.21 5.18
C ILE A 232 1.37 -1.19 5.22
N ILE A 233 0.13 -1.36 4.77
CA ILE A 233 -0.49 -2.70 4.64
C ILE A 233 0.39 -3.61 3.76
N LEU A 234 0.84 -3.12 2.61
CA LEU A 234 1.62 -3.91 1.66
C LEU A 234 3.05 -4.20 2.18
N LEU A 235 3.83 -3.14 2.44
CA LEU A 235 5.27 -3.22 2.71
C LEU A 235 5.59 -3.59 4.16
N LYS A 236 4.65 -3.45 5.11
CA LYS A 236 4.84 -3.79 6.53
C LYS A 236 3.99 -4.97 6.98
N SER A 237 3.41 -5.72 6.04
CA SER A 237 2.51 -6.83 6.35
C SER A 237 3.05 -7.86 7.35
N GLU A 238 4.34 -8.23 7.28
CA GLU A 238 4.95 -9.16 8.24
C GLU A 238 5.06 -8.59 9.67
N ILE A 239 5.17 -7.28 9.80
CA ILE A 239 5.21 -6.59 11.09
C ILE A 239 3.79 -6.49 11.65
N ILE A 240 2.84 -6.10 10.80
CA ILE A 240 1.42 -5.94 11.14
C ILE A 240 0.81 -7.27 11.56
N SER A 241 1.08 -8.37 10.85
CA SER A 241 0.46 -9.67 11.11
C SER A 241 0.72 -10.23 12.52
N LYS A 242 1.80 -9.79 13.18
CA LYS A 242 2.11 -10.20 14.56
C LYS A 242 1.13 -9.65 15.57
N ASN A 243 0.63 -8.43 15.34
CA ASN A 243 -0.34 -7.77 16.20
C ASN A 243 -1.13 -6.73 15.36
N PRO A 244 -2.12 -7.18 14.58
CA PRO A 244 -2.78 -6.33 13.57
C PRO A 244 -3.69 -5.27 14.20
N THR A 245 -4.34 -5.61 15.32
CA THR A 245 -5.47 -4.84 15.85
C THR A 245 -5.18 -3.37 16.17
N PRO A 246 -4.07 -2.99 16.85
CA PRO A 246 -3.79 -1.58 17.12
C PRO A 246 -3.67 -0.74 15.85
N ILE A 247 -3.01 -1.29 14.82
CA ILE A 247 -2.75 -0.58 13.56
C ILE A 247 -4.03 -0.44 12.75
N PHE A 248 -4.79 -1.53 12.56
CA PHE A 248 -6.04 -1.48 11.81
C PHE A 248 -7.11 -0.62 12.48
N ASN A 249 -7.18 -0.61 13.82
CA ASN A 249 -8.09 0.29 14.52
C ASN A 249 -7.80 1.77 14.22
N ILE A 250 -6.53 2.14 14.05
CA ILE A 250 -6.16 3.52 13.68
C ILE A 250 -6.49 3.79 12.20
N PHE A 251 -6.20 2.85 11.29
CA PHE A 251 -6.57 2.99 9.88
C PHE A 251 -8.07 3.17 9.68
N ILE A 252 -8.89 2.34 10.34
CA ILE A 252 -10.35 2.43 10.29
C ILE A 252 -10.81 3.82 10.77
N LYS A 253 -10.34 4.27 11.94
CA LYS A 253 -10.68 5.61 12.46
C LYS A 253 -10.26 6.75 11.54
N LEU A 254 -9.06 6.67 10.96
CA LEU A 254 -8.56 7.64 9.99
C LEU A 254 -9.50 7.73 8.78
N LEU A 255 -9.89 6.59 8.21
CA LEU A 255 -10.79 6.51 7.06
C LEU A 255 -12.19 7.04 7.39
N GLU A 256 -12.76 6.64 8.53
CA GLU A 256 -14.04 7.14 9.02
C GLU A 256 -14.01 8.67 9.24
N LYS A 257 -12.92 9.20 9.80
CA LYS A 257 -12.74 10.64 10.01
C LYS A 257 -12.67 11.41 8.69
N ILE A 258 -11.99 10.86 7.68
CA ILE A 258 -11.96 11.45 6.34
C ILE A 258 -13.36 11.43 5.72
N LEU A 259 -14.11 10.31 5.83
CA LEU A 259 -15.48 10.17 5.33
C LEU A 259 -16.48 11.15 5.94
N ILE A 260 -16.35 11.45 7.24
CA ILE A 260 -17.24 12.38 7.96
C ILE A 260 -16.89 13.84 7.66
N THR A 261 -15.68 14.11 7.19
CA THR A 261 -15.26 15.46 6.83
C THR A 261 -16.01 15.90 5.58
N LYS A 262 -16.79 16.99 5.69
CA LYS A 262 -17.65 17.49 4.61
C LYS A 262 -16.83 17.90 3.39
N GLN A 263 -16.70 16.98 2.44
CA GLN A 263 -16.23 17.21 1.07
C GLN A 263 -17.40 17.18 0.07
N GLU A 264 -18.65 17.23 0.55
CA GLU A 264 -19.88 17.10 -0.25
C GLU A 264 -20.06 18.16 -1.36
N GLU A 265 -19.24 19.22 -1.38
CA GLU A 265 -19.31 20.32 -2.35
C GLU A 265 -18.45 20.08 -3.61
N GLU A 266 -17.70 18.97 -3.69
CA GLU A 266 -16.81 18.64 -4.82
C GLU A 266 -17.54 17.81 -5.91
N GLU A 267 -17.23 18.10 -7.19
CA GLU A 267 -17.90 17.45 -8.34
C GLU A 267 -17.65 15.93 -8.41
N ASP A 268 -16.52 15.44 -7.89
CA ASP A 268 -16.10 14.04 -7.83
C ASP A 268 -16.35 13.38 -6.46
N PHE A 269 -17.07 14.05 -5.54
CA PHE A 269 -17.26 13.59 -4.16
C PHE A 269 -17.73 12.13 -4.07
N GLN A 270 -18.66 11.72 -4.93
CA GLN A 270 -19.18 10.34 -4.92
C GLN A 270 -18.10 9.33 -5.33
N THR A 271 -17.27 9.64 -6.31
CA THR A 271 -16.14 8.80 -6.73
C THR A 271 -15.14 8.66 -5.59
N PHE A 272 -14.79 9.77 -4.93
CA PHE A 272 -13.88 9.72 -3.81
C PHE A 272 -14.44 8.98 -2.61
N LYS A 273 -15.72 9.19 -2.30
CA LYS A 273 -16.41 8.46 -1.25
C LYS A 273 -16.41 6.96 -1.52
N ASN A 274 -16.68 6.53 -2.76
CA ASN A 274 -16.63 5.12 -3.12
C ASN A 274 -15.22 4.54 -2.94
N LEU A 275 -14.18 5.29 -3.28
CA LEU A 275 -12.78 4.90 -3.03
C LEU A 275 -12.50 4.74 -1.53
N LEU A 276 -12.97 5.70 -0.70
CA LEU A 276 -12.82 5.63 0.75
C LEU A 276 -13.57 4.46 1.37
N ASP A 277 -14.82 4.24 0.96
CA ASP A 277 -15.63 3.10 1.39
C ASP A 277 -14.94 1.79 0.98
N GLN A 278 -14.40 1.70 -0.25
CA GLN A 278 -13.64 0.54 -0.69
C GLN A 278 -12.40 0.30 0.20
N ARG A 279 -11.62 1.34 0.51
CA ARG A 279 -10.45 1.23 1.39
C ARG A 279 -10.81 0.87 2.83
N LEU A 280 -11.96 1.34 3.31
CA LEU A 280 -12.49 0.96 4.62
C LEU A 280 -12.88 -0.52 4.63
N GLY A 281 -13.55 -1.00 3.58
CA GLY A 281 -13.84 -2.41 3.37
C GLY A 281 -12.56 -3.26 3.31
N ASP A 282 -11.55 -2.81 2.57
CA ASP A 282 -10.24 -3.48 2.47
C ASP A 282 -9.54 -3.59 3.84
N CYS A 283 -9.60 -2.53 4.66
CA CYS A 283 -9.04 -2.56 6.02
C CYS A 283 -9.78 -3.54 6.93
N HIS A 284 -11.11 -3.56 6.88
CA HIS A 284 -11.90 -4.51 7.66
C HIS A 284 -11.66 -5.97 7.22
N LEU A 285 -11.61 -6.22 5.90
CA LEU A 285 -11.29 -7.54 5.37
C LEU A 285 -9.90 -7.99 5.82
N ALA A 286 -8.87 -7.16 5.64
CA ALA A 286 -7.50 -7.51 6.02
C ALA A 286 -7.37 -7.75 7.54
N HIS A 287 -8.01 -6.93 8.38
CA HIS A 287 -8.01 -7.12 9.83
C HIS A 287 -8.71 -8.43 10.23
N GLY A 288 -9.89 -8.67 9.67
CA GLY A 288 -10.67 -9.88 9.92
C GLY A 288 -9.94 -11.15 9.49
N SER A 289 -9.35 -11.16 8.29
CA SER A 289 -8.59 -12.29 7.77
C SER A 289 -7.33 -12.59 8.58
N LEU A 290 -6.57 -11.57 9.02
CA LEU A 290 -5.40 -11.80 9.87
C LEU A 290 -5.75 -12.37 11.25
N LEU A 291 -6.89 -11.96 11.82
CA LEU A 291 -7.40 -12.56 13.05
C LEU A 291 -7.88 -14.00 12.80
N ALA A 292 -8.51 -14.27 11.66
CA ALA A 292 -8.91 -15.62 11.26
C ALA A 292 -7.70 -16.57 11.14
N GLU A 293 -6.62 -16.12 10.49
CA GLU A 293 -5.35 -16.85 10.40
C GLU A 293 -4.74 -17.13 11.78
N LYS A 294 -4.82 -16.15 12.70
CA LYS A 294 -4.32 -16.33 14.07
C LYS A 294 -5.15 -17.36 14.85
N LEU A 295 -6.47 -17.35 14.68
CA LEU A 295 -7.35 -18.37 15.25
C LEU A 295 -7.06 -19.74 14.66
N GLU A 296 -6.79 -19.83 13.36
CA GLU A 296 -6.38 -21.06 12.69
C GLU A 296 -5.13 -21.67 13.34
N GLN A 297 -4.07 -20.86 13.49
CA GLN A 297 -2.83 -21.28 14.13
C GLN A 297 -3.03 -21.69 15.59
N THR A 298 -4.03 -21.13 16.27
CA THR A 298 -4.31 -21.39 17.69
C THR A 298 -5.12 -22.68 17.89
N TYR A 299 -6.17 -22.88 17.08
CA TYR A 299 -7.13 -23.97 17.25
C TYR A 299 -6.87 -25.17 16.33
N TYR A 300 -6.10 -24.99 15.26
CA TYR A 300 -5.75 -26.03 14.28
C TYR A 300 -4.23 -26.09 13.95
N PRO A 301 -3.33 -26.18 14.95
CA PRO A 301 -1.88 -26.08 14.75
C PRO A 301 -1.26 -27.25 13.94
N GLU A 302 -1.94 -28.38 13.82
CA GLU A 302 -1.42 -29.60 13.18
C GLU A 302 -1.74 -29.71 11.68
N GLN A 303 -2.42 -28.72 11.08
CA GLN A 303 -2.78 -28.75 9.66
C GLN A 303 -1.63 -28.44 8.68
N ASP A 304 -0.46 -28.01 9.19
CA ASP A 304 0.71 -27.66 8.35
C ASP A 304 1.64 -28.86 8.03
N GLU A 305 1.53 -30.00 8.75
CA GLU A 305 2.41 -31.15 8.57
C GLU A 305 1.66 -32.49 8.77
N THR A 306 0.98 -33.01 7.73
CA THR A 306 1.07 -34.43 7.30
C THR A 306 0.01 -34.81 6.24
N ASN A 307 0.49 -35.61 5.28
CA ASN A 307 -0.21 -36.29 4.21
C ASN A 307 -1.31 -37.27 4.68
N ASP A 308 -2.32 -37.41 3.82
CA ASP A 308 -2.88 -38.69 3.33
C ASP A 308 -3.35 -39.77 4.33
N GLU A 309 -4.12 -39.43 5.36
CA GLU A 309 -5.08 -40.41 5.92
C GLU A 309 -6.49 -39.83 5.90
N GLU A 310 -7.22 -40.21 4.85
CA GLU A 310 -8.67 -40.02 4.68
C GLU A 310 -9.42 -40.82 5.76
N GLU A 311 -9.55 -40.27 6.96
CA GLU A 311 -10.71 -40.58 7.79
C GLU A 311 -11.74 -39.45 7.60
N GLU A 312 -12.95 -39.83 7.18
CA GLU A 312 -14.15 -38.98 7.08
C GLU A 312 -14.59 -38.50 8.49
N GLU A 313 -13.72 -37.81 9.21
CA GLU A 313 -14.10 -37.13 10.43
C GLU A 313 -14.91 -35.88 10.05
N GLU A 314 -16.16 -35.84 10.53
CA GLU A 314 -17.00 -34.64 10.49
C GLU A 314 -16.14 -33.43 10.90
N GLU A 315 -16.23 -32.34 10.16
CA GLU A 315 -15.43 -31.14 10.36
C GLU A 315 -15.65 -30.60 11.79
N VAL A 316 -14.78 -30.99 12.74
CA VAL A 316 -14.94 -30.64 14.15
C VAL A 316 -14.57 -29.17 14.33
N PHE A 317 -15.58 -28.32 14.39
CA PHE A 317 -15.40 -26.91 14.71
C PHE A 317 -14.89 -26.74 16.13
N SER A 318 -13.65 -26.25 16.25
CA SER A 318 -12.87 -26.25 17.49
C SER A 318 -12.60 -24.84 18.05
N ILE A 319 -12.99 -23.78 17.34
CA ILE A 319 -12.76 -22.38 17.77
C ILE A 319 -13.68 -22.05 18.95
N ASP A 320 -13.11 -21.45 20.02
CA ASP A 320 -13.92 -20.92 21.13
C ASP A 320 -14.69 -19.66 20.69
N LEU A 321 -16.02 -19.76 20.70
CA LEU A 321 -16.91 -18.64 20.37
C LEU A 321 -16.80 -17.46 21.34
N ASN A 322 -16.20 -17.65 22.52
CA ASN A 322 -15.93 -16.58 23.47
C ASN A 322 -14.59 -15.87 23.27
N ASP A 323 -13.73 -16.41 22.41
CA ASP A 323 -12.45 -15.81 22.08
C ASP A 323 -12.66 -14.37 21.56
N PRO A 324 -11.99 -13.36 22.15
CA PRO A 324 -12.12 -11.98 21.70
C PRO A 324 -11.67 -11.80 20.23
N ASP A 325 -10.66 -12.54 19.77
CA ASP A 325 -10.16 -12.45 18.40
C ASP A 325 -11.19 -13.03 17.42
N TYR A 326 -11.93 -14.08 17.82
CA TYR A 326 -13.05 -14.63 17.04
C TYR A 326 -14.17 -13.62 16.82
N LYS A 327 -14.62 -12.98 17.91
CA LYS A 327 -15.70 -11.97 17.85
C LYS A 327 -15.29 -10.79 16.99
N LEU A 328 -14.06 -10.32 17.18
CA LEU A 328 -13.53 -9.17 16.44
C LEU A 328 -13.31 -9.50 14.96
N ALA A 329 -12.84 -10.71 14.63
CA ALA A 329 -12.70 -11.18 13.25
C ALA A 329 -14.05 -11.14 12.52
N LEU A 330 -15.08 -11.75 13.11
CA LEU A 330 -16.43 -11.78 12.54
C LEU A 330 -17.05 -10.38 12.42
N GLU A 331 -16.85 -9.50 13.40
CA GLU A 331 -17.34 -8.13 13.34
C GLU A 331 -16.73 -7.38 12.14
N ASN A 332 -15.40 -7.44 11.98
CA ASN A 332 -14.72 -6.79 10.87
C ASN A 332 -15.16 -7.37 9.52
N LEU A 333 -15.22 -8.70 9.38
CA LEU A 333 -15.62 -9.33 8.12
C LEU A 333 -17.07 -8.99 7.74
N LYS A 334 -17.99 -8.93 8.71
CA LYS A 334 -19.38 -8.50 8.44
C LYS A 334 -19.49 -7.04 8.03
N LEU A 335 -18.64 -6.16 8.58
CA LEU A 335 -18.54 -4.77 8.14
C LEU A 335 -18.02 -4.69 6.69
N ALA A 336 -16.95 -5.43 6.37
CA ALA A 336 -16.42 -5.51 5.00
C ALA A 336 -17.47 -6.04 4.01
N GLU A 337 -18.21 -7.11 4.37
CA GLU A 337 -19.29 -7.66 3.57
C GLU A 337 -20.36 -6.61 3.25
N GLY A 338 -20.80 -5.87 4.27
CA GLY A 338 -21.81 -4.82 4.12
C GLY A 338 -21.35 -3.68 3.22
N ILE A 339 -20.09 -3.26 3.36
CA ILE A 339 -19.48 -2.21 2.54
C ILE A 339 -19.37 -2.64 1.08
N PHE A 340 -18.76 -3.80 0.80
CA PHE A 340 -18.57 -4.28 -0.57
C PHE A 340 -19.90 -4.58 -1.26
N SER A 341 -20.89 -5.15 -0.54
CA SER A 341 -22.22 -5.39 -1.08
C SER A 341 -22.88 -4.09 -1.54
N LYS A 342 -22.83 -3.05 -0.71
CA LYS A 342 -23.39 -1.74 -1.03
C LYS A 342 -22.69 -1.08 -2.22
N LEU A 343 -21.36 -1.12 -2.26
CA LEU A 343 -20.59 -0.59 -3.39
C LEU A 343 -20.96 -1.29 -4.71
N ILE A 344 -21.15 -2.61 -4.69
CA ILE A 344 -21.55 -3.38 -5.87
C ILE A 344 -22.98 -3.04 -6.32
N GLU A 345 -23.91 -2.85 -5.37
CA GLU A 345 -25.31 -2.45 -5.66
C GLU A 345 -25.38 -1.10 -6.37
N ASP A 346 -24.50 -0.16 -6.00
CA ASP A 346 -24.45 1.18 -6.56
C ASP A 346 -23.70 1.24 -7.92
N MET A 347 -23.15 0.13 -8.42
CA MET A 347 -22.32 0.07 -9.63
C MET A 347 -22.96 -0.64 -10.82
N ASP A 348 -22.79 -0.07 -12.01
CA ASP A 348 -23.20 -0.68 -13.28
C ASP A 348 -22.57 -2.08 -13.49
N GLU A 349 -23.35 -3.01 -14.05
CA GLU A 349 -22.94 -4.40 -14.27
C GLU A 349 -21.70 -4.56 -15.17
N THR A 350 -21.46 -3.60 -16.06
CA THR A 350 -20.32 -3.61 -17.00
C THR A 350 -19.07 -2.96 -16.44
N ASN A 351 -19.10 -2.42 -15.21
CA ASN A 351 -17.96 -1.75 -14.61
C ASN A 351 -16.90 -2.77 -14.20
N GLU A 352 -15.67 -2.64 -14.70
CA GLU A 352 -14.57 -3.57 -14.39
C GLU A 352 -14.25 -3.63 -12.89
N SER A 353 -14.36 -2.49 -12.19
CA SER A 353 -14.14 -2.40 -10.74
C SER A 353 -15.17 -3.22 -9.96
N ARG A 354 -16.35 -3.51 -10.54
CA ARG A 354 -17.37 -4.37 -9.92
C ARG A 354 -16.89 -5.82 -9.80
N LYS A 355 -16.09 -6.31 -10.76
CA LYS A 355 -15.53 -7.68 -10.70
C LYS A 355 -14.50 -7.80 -9.59
N GLU A 356 -13.64 -6.79 -9.43
CA GLU A 356 -12.66 -6.75 -8.33
C GLU A 356 -13.38 -6.73 -6.97
N LEU A 357 -14.36 -5.85 -6.80
CA LEU A 357 -15.16 -5.80 -5.57
C LEU A 357 -15.93 -7.09 -5.32
N LYS A 358 -16.46 -7.73 -6.36
CA LYS A 358 -17.12 -9.03 -6.23
C LYS A 358 -16.15 -10.11 -5.75
N THR A 359 -14.92 -10.11 -6.25
CA THR A 359 -13.87 -11.03 -5.79
C THR A 359 -13.57 -10.81 -4.30
N LYS A 360 -13.44 -9.56 -3.86
CA LYS A 360 -13.25 -9.20 -2.44
C LYS A 360 -14.44 -9.60 -1.57
N LEU A 361 -15.67 -9.41 -2.06
CA LEU A 361 -16.88 -9.86 -1.38
C LEU A 361 -16.91 -11.38 -1.24
N ASP A 362 -16.57 -12.10 -2.30
CA ASP A 362 -16.54 -13.57 -2.28
C ASP A 362 -15.50 -14.07 -1.28
N GLU A 363 -14.28 -13.51 -1.28
CA GLU A 363 -13.26 -13.78 -0.26
C GLU A 363 -13.81 -13.52 1.16
N THR A 364 -14.46 -12.38 1.38
CA THR A 364 -15.05 -12.03 2.68
C THR A 364 -16.07 -13.08 3.14
N LEU A 365 -16.98 -13.48 2.25
CA LEU A 365 -18.03 -14.47 2.54
C LEU A 365 -17.42 -15.84 2.84
N LEU A 366 -16.37 -16.23 2.13
CA LEU A 366 -15.63 -17.47 2.39
C LEU A 366 -14.99 -17.46 3.77
N THR A 367 -14.28 -16.38 4.13
CA THR A 367 -13.64 -16.25 5.44
C THR A 367 -14.66 -16.26 6.57
N ILE A 368 -15.81 -15.59 6.41
CA ILE A 368 -16.91 -15.68 7.39
C ILE A 368 -17.42 -17.12 7.50
N GLY A 369 -17.71 -17.77 6.37
CA GLY A 369 -18.20 -19.15 6.35
C GLY A 369 -17.25 -20.11 7.06
N ASN A 370 -15.94 -19.94 6.85
CA ASN A 370 -14.88 -20.72 7.48
C ASN A 370 -14.78 -20.49 9.00
N LEU A 371 -15.15 -19.31 9.50
CA LEU A 371 -15.20 -19.01 10.92
C LEU A 371 -16.50 -19.49 11.60
N LEU A 372 -17.55 -19.83 10.85
CA LEU A 372 -18.80 -20.27 11.46
C LEU A 372 -18.81 -21.79 11.74
N PRO A 373 -19.49 -22.23 12.82
CA PRO A 373 -19.73 -23.65 13.03
C PRO A 373 -20.58 -24.23 11.88
N PRO A 374 -20.46 -25.54 11.59
CA PRO A 374 -21.31 -26.24 10.62
C PRO A 374 -22.80 -25.94 10.84
N GLY A 375 -23.48 -25.53 9.77
CA GLY A 375 -24.89 -25.16 9.82
C GLY A 375 -25.34 -24.38 8.59
N SER A 376 -26.65 -24.10 8.54
CA SER A 376 -27.28 -23.47 7.37
C SER A 376 -26.74 -22.07 7.03
N GLU A 377 -26.26 -21.31 8.04
CA GLU A 377 -25.67 -19.98 7.82
C GLU A 377 -24.36 -20.09 7.03
N ARG A 378 -23.48 -21.04 7.40
CA ARG A 378 -22.22 -21.31 6.70
C ARG A 378 -22.47 -21.75 5.25
N GLU A 379 -23.39 -22.67 5.03
CA GLU A 379 -23.76 -23.15 3.69
C GLU A 379 -24.30 -22.02 2.80
N ALA A 380 -25.13 -21.14 3.36
CA ALA A 380 -25.67 -19.98 2.63
C ALA A 380 -24.57 -19.00 2.17
N LEU A 381 -23.52 -18.81 2.98
CA LEU A 381 -22.39 -17.96 2.62
C LEU A 381 -21.57 -18.56 1.47
N TYR A 382 -21.30 -19.87 1.52
CA TYR A 382 -20.62 -20.57 0.42
C TYR A 382 -21.41 -20.52 -0.89
N LEU A 383 -22.73 -20.67 -0.82
CA LEU A 383 -23.61 -20.50 -1.98
C LEU A 383 -23.47 -19.11 -2.60
N ARG A 384 -23.46 -18.07 -1.77
CA ARG A 384 -23.35 -16.67 -2.22
C ARG A 384 -21.97 -16.32 -2.76
N ALA A 385 -20.93 -16.97 -2.26
CA ALA A 385 -19.56 -16.87 -2.76
C ALA A 385 -19.30 -17.70 -4.03
N GLY A 386 -20.30 -18.46 -4.51
CA GLY A 386 -20.20 -19.23 -5.76
C GLY A 386 -19.53 -20.60 -5.62
N LEU A 387 -19.43 -21.17 -4.42
CA LEU A 387 -18.78 -22.46 -4.17
C LEU A 387 -19.65 -23.71 -4.43
N ASN A 388 -20.82 -23.57 -5.07
CA ASN A 388 -21.62 -24.75 -5.39
C ASN A 388 -21.10 -25.48 -6.63
N GLY A 389 -20.93 -26.80 -6.47
CA GLY A 389 -20.17 -27.68 -7.35
C GLY A 389 -20.79 -27.92 -8.73
N ASP A 390 -19.87 -28.11 -9.68
CA ASP A 390 -20.04 -28.49 -11.10
C ASP A 390 -20.87 -29.77 -11.39
N ASP A 391 -21.57 -30.34 -10.42
CA ASP A 391 -22.16 -31.69 -10.55
C ASP A 391 -23.64 -31.73 -11.01
N GLU A 392 -24.28 -30.58 -11.26
CA GLU A 392 -25.63 -30.55 -11.86
C GLU A 392 -25.62 -30.46 -13.40
N GLU A 393 -24.49 -30.10 -14.05
CA GLU A 393 -24.43 -30.02 -15.53
C GLU A 393 -24.10 -31.35 -16.22
N LYS A 394 -23.66 -32.40 -15.50
CA LYS A 394 -23.32 -33.70 -16.11
C LYS A 394 -24.43 -34.75 -16.08
N LYS A 395 -25.61 -34.47 -15.52
CA LYS A 395 -26.71 -35.46 -15.46
C LYS A 395 -27.71 -35.39 -16.61
N ASN A 396 -27.57 -34.47 -17.56
CA ASN A 396 -28.50 -34.34 -18.68
C ASN A 396 -27.97 -34.86 -20.04
N GLU A 397 -26.79 -35.50 -20.08
CA GLU A 397 -26.26 -36.08 -21.34
C GLU A 397 -26.24 -37.63 -21.39
N GLU A 398 -26.68 -38.35 -20.34
CA GLU A 398 -26.68 -39.83 -20.34
C GLU A 398 -28.08 -40.49 -20.41
N GLU A 399 -29.16 -39.75 -20.70
CA GLU A 399 -30.51 -40.33 -20.86
C GLU A 399 -31.08 -40.36 -22.29
N ASP A 400 -30.26 -40.13 -23.34
CA ASP A 400 -30.72 -40.14 -24.74
C ASP A 400 -29.98 -41.15 -25.64
N GLY A 401 -29.51 -42.27 -25.08
CA GLY A 401 -28.58 -43.18 -25.78
C GLY A 401 -28.76 -44.68 -25.55
N ALA A 402 -29.96 -45.20 -25.29
CA ALA A 402 -30.15 -46.67 -25.23
C ALA A 402 -31.57 -47.15 -25.59
N GLU A 403 -32.05 -46.83 -26.78
CA GLU A 403 -33.10 -47.66 -27.42
C GLU A 403 -32.82 -47.78 -28.92
N ASN A 404 -32.18 -48.88 -29.33
CA ASN A 404 -32.53 -49.63 -30.54
C ASN A 404 -31.55 -50.79 -30.75
N GLY A 405 -32.03 -52.01 -30.51
CA GLY A 405 -31.31 -53.21 -30.91
C GLY A 405 -31.91 -54.49 -30.38
N GLU A 406 -33.12 -54.86 -30.83
CA GLU A 406 -33.50 -56.27 -31.06
C GLU A 406 -34.90 -56.39 -31.70
N LYS A 407 -34.95 -56.53 -33.04
CA LYS A 407 -35.59 -57.65 -33.75
C LYS A 407 -35.51 -57.51 -35.26
#